data_AF-A0AAW9TPE9-F1
#
_entry.id   AF-A0AAW9TPE9-F1
#
_cell.length_a   1.000
_cell.length_b   1.000
_cell.length_c   1.000
_cell.angle_alpha   90.00
_cell.angle_beta   90.00
_cell.angle_gamma   90.00
#
_symmetry.space_group_name_H-M   'P 1'
#
loop_
_entity.id
_entity.type
_entity.pdbx_description
1 polymer ?
#
loop_
_entity_poly.entity_id
_entity_poly.type
_entity_poly.pdbx_seq_one_letter_code
_entity_poly.pdbx_strand_id
1 'polypeptide(L)'
;EDGTCQLSPEGWGRRAVDLYHRHQAHRIIGERNFGGDMVRFTVSTADKTAPFKEVVASRGKAVRAEPISALYEQGKVHHVGDFPDLEDQMCNFTPSGYLGEGSPDRADALVWALTELMLGGSSFTLTNV
;
A
#
# COMPACT_ATOMS: atom_id res chain seq x y z
N GLU A 1 0.77 12.54 2.07
CA GLU A 1 -0.46 12.81 2.85
C GLU A 1 -1.24 11.52 3.02
N ASP A 2 -2.10 11.40 4.04
CA ASP A 2 -3.01 10.25 4.19
C ASP A 2 -4.28 10.47 3.35
N GLY A 3 -4.48 9.61 2.34
CA GLY A 3 -5.62 9.65 1.42
C GLY A 3 -6.84 8.85 1.85
N THR A 4 -6.83 8.24 3.04
CA THR A 4 -7.86 7.29 3.51
C THR A 4 -9.27 7.87 3.41
N CYS A 5 -10.25 7.06 2.99
CA CYS A 5 -11.64 7.49 2.84
C CYS A 5 -12.64 6.33 2.96
N GLN A 6 -13.88 6.67 3.32
CA GLN A 6 -15.04 5.78 3.27
C GLN A 6 -16.05 6.36 2.28
N LEU A 7 -15.88 6.05 1.00
CA LEU A 7 -16.70 6.56 -0.10
C LEU A 7 -17.24 5.39 -0.94
N SER A 8 -18.19 5.71 -1.82
CA SER A 8 -18.58 4.78 -2.89
C SER A 8 -17.38 4.41 -3.77
N PRO A 9 -17.45 3.31 -4.55
CA PRO A 9 -16.40 2.96 -5.50
C PRO A 9 -15.93 4.14 -6.36
N GLU A 10 -16.87 4.84 -7.00
CA GLU A 10 -16.57 6.03 -7.78
C GLU A 10 -15.84 7.11 -6.96
N GLY A 11 -16.30 7.38 -5.73
CA GLY A 11 -15.73 8.42 -4.88
C GLY A 11 -14.29 8.15 -4.45
N TRP A 12 -13.97 6.93 -4.02
CA TRP A 12 -12.59 6.61 -3.65
C TRP A 12 -11.69 6.48 -4.88
N GLY A 13 -12.22 5.97 -6.01
CA GLY A 13 -11.50 5.90 -7.28
C GLY A 13 -11.07 7.28 -7.75
N ARG A 14 -11.98 8.26 -7.67
CA ARG A 14 -11.68 9.66 -8.00
C ARG A 14 -10.63 10.24 -7.05
N ARG A 15 -10.76 10.02 -5.74
CA ARG A 15 -9.76 10.47 -4.77
C ARG A 15 -8.36 9.91 -5.06
N ALA A 16 -8.25 8.62 -5.39
CA ALA A 16 -6.97 8.00 -5.73
C ALA A 16 -6.32 8.65 -6.96
N VAL A 17 -7.11 8.93 -8.00
CA VAL A 17 -6.65 9.63 -9.21
C VAL A 17 -6.26 11.08 -8.92
N ASP A 18 -7.04 11.80 -8.11
CA ASP A 18 -6.72 13.18 -7.72
C ASP A 18 -5.39 13.26 -6.97
N LEU A 19 -5.13 12.31 -6.06
CA LEU A 19 -3.85 12.18 -5.35
C LEU A 19 -2.70 11.84 -6.31
N TYR A 20 -2.92 10.93 -7.25
CA TYR A 20 -1.96 10.60 -8.29
C TYR A 20 -1.52 11.85 -9.07
N HIS A 21 -2.47 12.66 -9.53
CA HIS A 21 -2.18 13.89 -10.27
C HIS A 21 -1.52 14.95 -9.39
N ARG A 22 -2.03 15.16 -8.17
CA ARG A 22 -1.50 16.16 -7.23
C ARG A 22 -0.04 15.90 -6.88
N HIS A 23 0.31 14.63 -6.65
CA HIS A 23 1.67 14.24 -6.31
C HIS A 23 2.55 13.95 -7.53
N GLN A 24 2.01 14.08 -8.75
CA GLN A 24 2.69 13.71 -9.99
C GLN A 24 3.28 12.30 -9.89
N ALA A 25 2.53 11.38 -9.30
CA ALA A 25 2.99 10.03 -9.03
C ALA A 25 3.27 9.27 -10.33
N HIS A 26 4.14 8.26 -10.27
CA HIS A 26 4.46 7.45 -11.46
C HIS A 26 3.36 6.44 -11.82
N ARG A 27 2.58 5.99 -10.82
CA ARG A 27 1.49 5.02 -10.96
C ARG A 27 0.68 4.87 -9.69
N ILE A 28 -0.50 4.28 -9.83
CA ILE A 28 -1.34 3.78 -8.75
C ILE A 28 -1.13 2.27 -8.60
N ILE A 29 -0.97 1.80 -7.37
CA ILE A 29 -0.90 0.38 -7.02
C ILE A 29 -2.21 -0.03 -6.37
N GLY A 30 -2.81 -1.12 -6.83
CA GLY A 30 -4.02 -1.67 -6.23
C GLY A 30 -3.94 -3.17 -6.05
N GLU A 31 -4.26 -3.63 -4.84
CA GLU A 31 -4.40 -5.06 -4.56
C GLU A 31 -5.65 -5.62 -5.24
N ARG A 32 -5.54 -6.81 -5.84
CA ARG A 32 -6.67 -7.50 -6.45
C ARG A 32 -7.68 -7.90 -5.37
N ASN A 33 -8.95 -7.57 -5.59
CA ASN A 33 -10.05 -8.00 -4.73
C ASN A 33 -10.44 -9.47 -5.00
N PHE A 34 -10.97 -10.15 -3.98
CA PHE A 34 -11.45 -11.55 -4.05
C PHE A 34 -12.63 -11.82 -5.01
N GLY A 35 -13.00 -10.87 -5.87
CA GLY A 35 -14.09 -10.96 -6.85
C GLY A 35 -13.77 -10.40 -8.24
N GLY A 36 -12.49 -10.16 -8.57
CA GLY A 36 -12.04 -9.69 -9.89
C GLY A 36 -11.44 -8.28 -9.90
N ASP A 37 -11.49 -7.63 -11.07
CA ASP A 37 -10.74 -6.38 -11.37
C ASP A 37 -11.45 -5.10 -10.88
N MET A 38 -12.23 -5.17 -9.79
CA MET A 38 -13.02 -4.02 -9.30
C MET A 38 -12.14 -2.81 -9.03
N VAL A 39 -10.99 -2.97 -8.36
CA VAL A 39 -10.08 -1.85 -8.05
C VAL A 39 -9.60 -1.16 -9.33
N ARG A 40 -9.10 -1.95 -10.28
CA ARG A 40 -8.65 -1.48 -11.59
C ARG A 40 -9.77 -0.76 -12.33
N PHE A 41 -10.96 -1.36 -12.39
CA PHE A 41 -12.11 -0.80 -13.07
C PHE A 41 -12.53 0.54 -12.47
N THR A 42 -12.58 0.62 -11.13
CA THR A 42 -12.93 1.84 -10.41
C THR A 42 -11.94 2.98 -10.69
N VAL A 43 -10.63 2.71 -10.63
CA VAL A 43 -9.62 3.72 -10.96
C VAL A 43 -9.69 4.11 -12.44
N SER A 44 -9.81 3.13 -13.34
CA SER A 44 -9.92 3.36 -14.79
C SER A 44 -11.16 4.15 -15.18
N THR A 45 -12.26 4.02 -14.44
CA THR A 45 -13.49 4.81 -14.64
C THR A 45 -13.26 6.28 -14.29
N ALA A 46 -12.45 6.57 -13.26
CA ALA A 46 -12.10 7.94 -12.88
C ALA A 46 -11.08 8.57 -13.83
N ASP A 47 -10.09 7.81 -14.30
CA ASP A 47 -9.11 8.21 -15.32
C ASP A 47 -8.49 6.99 -16.02
N LYS A 48 -8.75 6.86 -17.33
CA LYS A 48 -8.24 5.75 -18.16
C LYS A 48 -6.76 5.87 -18.50
N THR A 49 -6.16 7.05 -18.32
CA THR A 49 -4.77 7.35 -18.68
C THR A 49 -3.80 7.17 -17.51
N ALA A 50 -4.31 7.16 -16.27
CA ALA A 50 -3.51 6.93 -15.08
C ALA A 50 -2.87 5.53 -15.10
N PRO A 51 -1.54 5.40 -15.02
CA PRO A 51 -0.87 4.11 -14.96
C PRO A 51 -1.28 3.35 -13.70
N PHE A 52 -1.84 2.16 -13.87
CA PHE A 52 -2.29 1.31 -12.77
C PHE A 52 -1.60 -0.06 -12.83
N LYS A 53 -0.96 -0.44 -11.72
CA LYS A 53 -0.39 -1.78 -11.53
C LYS A 53 -1.20 -2.52 -10.48
N GLU A 54 -1.66 -3.69 -10.88
CA GLU A 54 -2.35 -4.60 -9.99
C GLU A 54 -1.34 -5.51 -9.29
N VAL A 55 -1.54 -5.73 -8.00
CA VAL A 55 -0.73 -6.63 -7.18
C VAL A 55 -1.62 -7.69 -6.56
N VAL A 56 -1.05 -8.86 -6.32
CA VAL A 56 -1.76 -9.98 -5.69
C VAL A 56 -1.02 -10.35 -4.41
N ALA A 57 -1.76 -10.36 -3.31
CA ALA A 57 -1.29 -10.90 -2.06
C ALA A 57 -1.06 -12.41 -2.17
N SER A 58 0.19 -12.85 -2.16
CA SER A 58 0.56 -14.28 -2.14
C SER A 58 0.92 -14.78 -0.74
N ARG A 59 1.23 -13.87 0.18
CA ARG A 59 1.64 -14.16 1.57
C ARG A 59 0.86 -13.29 2.54
N GLY A 60 0.82 -13.71 3.80
CA GLY A 60 0.19 -12.94 4.87
C GLY A 60 0.83 -11.56 5.07
N LYS A 61 0.06 -10.60 5.57
CA LYS A 61 0.46 -9.19 5.73
C LYS A 61 1.79 -9.01 6.47
N ALA A 62 1.99 -9.73 7.58
CA ALA A 62 3.23 -9.64 8.35
C ALA A 62 4.47 -10.08 7.55
N VAL A 63 4.35 -11.17 6.78
CA VAL A 63 5.44 -11.67 5.92
C VAL A 63 5.73 -10.69 4.78
N ARG A 64 4.72 -10.00 4.25
CA ARG A 64 4.92 -8.95 3.24
C ARG A 64 5.59 -7.70 3.83
N ALA A 65 5.32 -7.38 5.09
CA ALA A 65 5.86 -6.21 5.77
C ALA A 65 7.34 -6.38 6.17
N GLU A 66 7.80 -7.61 6.40
CA GLU A 66 9.19 -7.94 6.82
C GLU A 66 10.30 -7.24 6.00
N PRO A 67 10.33 -7.31 4.64
CA PRO A 67 11.36 -6.62 3.88
C PRO A 67 11.28 -5.10 4.02
N ILE A 68 10.09 -4.56 4.29
CA ILE A 68 9.89 -3.12 4.49
C ILE A 68 10.36 -2.69 5.87
N SER A 69 10.12 -3.49 6.92
CA SER A 69 10.66 -3.20 8.25
C SER A 69 12.19 -3.19 8.26
N ALA A 70 12.84 -4.04 7.47
CA ALA A 70 14.30 -4.01 7.31
C ALA A 70 14.78 -2.69 6.66
N LEU A 71 14.02 -2.10 5.74
CA LEU A 71 14.35 -0.79 5.17
C LEU A 71 14.21 0.34 6.20
N TYR A 72 13.22 0.26 7.10
CA TYR A 72 13.08 1.17 8.24
C TYR A 72 14.25 1.05 9.21
N GLU A 73 14.63 -0.17 9.59
CA GLU A 73 15.75 -0.43 10.50
C GLU A 73 17.08 0.10 9.94
N GLN A 74 17.26 0.02 8.62
CA GLN A 74 18.42 0.59 7.93
C GLN A 74 18.36 2.12 7.75
N GLY A 75 17.30 2.79 8.23
CA GLY A 75 17.11 4.23 8.08
C GLY A 75 16.84 4.69 6.64
N LYS A 76 16.43 3.77 5.74
CA LYS A 76 16.17 4.07 4.32
C LYS A 76 14.78 4.65 4.08
N VAL A 77 13.88 4.53 5.06
CA VAL A 77 12.52 5.07 5.00
C VAL A 77 12.31 5.99 6.20
N HIS A 78 11.75 7.18 5.95
CA HIS A 78 11.36 8.14 6.96
C HIS A 78 10.05 8.81 6.56
N HIS A 79 9.21 9.10 7.55
CA HIS A 79 7.98 9.86 7.35
C HIS A 79 8.23 11.35 7.61
N VAL A 80 7.56 12.20 6.84
CA VAL A 80 7.59 13.66 7.03
C VAL A 80 6.23 14.10 7.56
N GLY A 81 6.21 14.52 8.82
CA GLY A 81 4.99 14.81 9.58
C GLY A 81 4.53 13.62 10.43
N ASP A 82 3.42 13.81 11.14
CA ASP A 82 2.87 12.81 12.06
C ASP A 82 1.71 12.05 11.40
N PHE A 83 1.71 10.72 11.51
CA PHE A 83 0.66 9.85 10.97
C PHE A 83 0.18 8.86 12.03
N PRO A 84 -0.50 9.32 13.10
CA PRO A 84 -0.78 8.51 14.28
C PRO A 84 -1.53 7.20 13.95
N ASP A 85 -2.58 7.26 13.13
CA ASP A 85 -3.32 6.04 12.74
C ASP A 85 -2.45 5.03 11.97
N LEU A 86 -1.53 5.51 11.14
CA LEU A 86 -0.60 4.64 10.40
C LEU A 86 0.46 4.08 11.34
N GLU A 87 1.05 4.93 12.18
CA GLU A 87 2.08 4.58 13.14
C GLU A 87 1.56 3.56 14.17
N ASP A 88 0.33 3.73 14.65
CA ASP A 88 -0.36 2.76 15.51
C ASP A 88 -0.54 1.42 14.80
N GLN A 89 -0.94 1.42 13.52
CA GLN A 89 -1.00 0.18 12.74
C GLN A 89 0.38 -0.46 12.55
N MET A 90 1.43 0.34 12.33
CA MET A 90 2.80 -0.17 12.19
C MET A 90 3.30 -0.80 13.50
N CYS A 91 3.04 -0.17 14.64
CA CYS A 91 3.47 -0.67 15.96
C CYS A 91 2.77 -1.98 16.36
N ASN A 92 1.60 -2.26 15.78
CA ASN A 92 0.83 -3.47 16.02
C ASN A 92 1.24 -4.66 15.11
N PHE A 93 2.25 -4.50 14.25
CA PHE A 93 2.84 -5.62 13.53
C PHE A 93 3.83 -6.41 14.39
N THR A 94 3.66 -7.73 14.39
CA THR A 94 4.58 -8.67 15.02
C THR A 94 5.03 -9.72 14.02
N PRO A 95 6.13 -10.46 14.30
CA PRO A 95 6.52 -11.61 13.48
C PRO A 95 5.41 -12.68 13.35
N SER A 96 4.55 -12.79 14.38
CA SER A 96 3.41 -13.71 14.40
C SER A 96 2.17 -13.20 13.65
N GLY A 97 2.12 -11.94 13.23
CA GLY A 97 0.94 -11.34 12.62
C GLY A 97 0.65 -9.92 13.09
N TYR A 98 -0.51 -9.40 12.68
CA TYR A 98 -1.02 -8.11 13.15
C TYR A 98 -1.89 -8.32 14.40
N LEU A 99 -1.63 -7.55 15.46
CA LEU A 99 -2.33 -7.66 16.76
C LEU A 99 -3.43 -6.61 16.98
N GLY A 100 -3.54 -5.61 16.09
CA GLY A 100 -4.55 -4.56 16.22
C GLY A 100 -5.96 -5.03 15.82
N GLU A 101 -6.96 -4.22 16.16
CA GLU A 101 -8.33 -4.47 15.73
C GLU A 101 -8.50 -4.21 14.23
N GLY A 102 -9.25 -5.09 13.57
CA GLY A 102 -9.53 -4.98 12.14
C GLY A 102 -8.32 -5.27 11.25
N SER A 103 -8.31 -4.64 10.08
CA SER A 103 -7.27 -4.81 9.07
C SER A 103 -6.30 -3.62 9.12
N PRO A 104 -4.97 -3.83 8.99
CA PRO A 104 -3.98 -2.77 8.98
C PRO A 104 -3.94 -2.05 7.62
N ASP A 105 -5.07 -1.49 7.17
CA ASP A 105 -5.25 -1.03 5.79
C ASP A 105 -4.26 0.07 5.37
N ARG A 106 -3.90 0.98 6.29
CA ARG A 106 -2.92 2.05 6.02
C ARG A 106 -1.51 1.50 5.94
N ALA A 107 -1.13 0.66 6.90
CA ALA A 107 0.19 0.03 6.92
C ALA A 107 0.38 -0.94 5.74
N ASP A 108 -0.67 -1.67 5.33
CA ASP A 108 -0.64 -2.55 4.16
C ASP A 108 -0.50 -1.74 2.86
N ALA A 109 -1.22 -0.60 2.74
CA ALA A 109 -1.04 0.32 1.62
C ALA A 109 0.39 0.90 1.55
N LEU A 110 0.97 1.27 2.70
CA LEU A 110 2.36 1.71 2.81
C LEU A 110 3.34 0.62 2.36
N VAL A 111 3.13 -0.63 2.81
CA VAL A 111 3.97 -1.78 2.44
C VAL A 111 3.95 -1.99 0.92
N TRP A 112 2.78 -1.92 0.28
CA TRP A 112 2.68 -2.03 -1.17
C TRP A 112 3.39 -0.88 -1.90
N ALA A 113 3.22 0.35 -1.44
CA ALA A 113 3.87 1.52 -2.02
C ALA A 113 5.40 1.42 -1.94
N LEU A 114 5.95 1.08 -0.76
CA LEU A 114 7.39 0.93 -0.56
C LEU A 114 7.95 -0.28 -1.30
N THR A 115 7.20 -1.37 -1.40
CA THR A 115 7.61 -2.54 -2.20
C THR A 115 7.77 -2.18 -3.67
N GLU A 116 6.81 -1.46 -4.27
CA GLU A 116 6.95 -1.02 -5.66
C GLU A 116 8.13 -0.05 -5.81
N LEU A 117 8.26 0.92 -4.89
CA LEU A 117 9.26 1.97 -4.98
C LEU A 117 10.70 1.45 -4.81
N MET A 118 10.91 0.56 -3.84
CA MET A 118 12.25 0.18 -3.37
C MET A 118 12.70 -1.17 -3.91
N LEU A 119 11.77 -2.08 -4.21
CA LEU A 119 12.06 -3.48 -4.48
C LEU A 119 11.73 -3.89 -5.93
N GLY A 120 11.12 -3.01 -6.71
CA GLY A 120 10.99 -3.16 -8.16
C GLY A 120 10.24 -4.43 -8.61
N GLY A 121 9.20 -4.85 -7.88
CA GLY A 121 8.43 -6.07 -8.19
C GLY A 121 9.18 -7.39 -7.96
N SER A 122 10.40 -7.35 -7.43
CA SER A 122 11.11 -8.56 -7.00
C SER A 122 10.58 -9.00 -5.64
N SER A 123 10.15 -10.26 -5.54
CA SER A 123 9.81 -10.89 -4.26
C SER A 123 11.10 -11.02 -3.43
N PHE A 124 11.38 -10.09 -2.52
CA PHE A 124 12.48 -10.22 -1.57
C PHE A 124 12.13 -11.21 -0.45
N THR A 125 13.02 -12.16 -0.20
CA THR A 125 13.07 -12.99 1.01
C THR A 125 14.43 -12.83 1.66
N LEU A 126 14.49 -12.91 2.99
CA LEU A 126 15.73 -12.83 3.79
C LEU A 126 16.81 -13.86 3.39
N THR A 127 16.48 -14.85 2.57
CA THR A 127 17.44 -15.79 1.98
C THR A 127 18.34 -15.19 0.89
N ASN A 128 18.09 -13.94 0.48
CA ASN A 128 18.82 -13.27 -0.61
C ASN A 128 19.65 -12.07 -0.15
N VAL A 129 20.06 -12.05 1.13
CA VAL A 129 21.02 -11.12 1.72
C VAL A 129 22.34 -11.83 1.98
#